data_AF-A0A9N8HID5-F1
#
_entry.id   AF-A0A9N8HID5-F1
#
_cell.length_a   1.000
_cell.length_b   1.000
_cell.length_c   1.000
_cell.angle_alpha   90.00
_cell.angle_beta   90.00
_cell.angle_gamma   90.00
#
_symmetry.space_group_name_H-M   'P 1'
#
loop_
_entity.id
_entity.type
_entity.pdbx_description
1 polymer ?
#
loop_
_entity_poly.entity_id
_entity_poly.type
_entity_poly.pdbx_seq_one_letter_code
_entity_poly.pdbx_strand_id
1 'polypeptide(L)'
;MEEIGFLWTGADMDRKDRHWVVMFEELKEYKATHGHCKVPIKEGTLGRWVKTQRRMYTTGNLRRDRQEMLESVGFIWRLKSFSPKDNPEQKALWDSQFSALSKFKDEHGHTRVPCRGYLENRELGIWVHNQRRRNKEGTLRLDRKGKLDKIGFTWDCDEIYEESWLENYEQLKHCYAKKLAMGKPIRWWAKNQRTFCANGSLEPERKALLDEIGFEWWERPEAEHMDEDYGDNVTKT
;
A
#
# COMPACT_ATOMS: atom_id res chain seq x y z
N MET A 1 32.73 -6.64 21.22
CA MET A 1 32.05 -7.48 20.21
C MET A 1 31.63 -8.72 20.95
N GLU A 2 30.35 -8.81 21.32
CA GLU A 2 29.85 -9.95 22.09
C GLU A 2 29.74 -11.16 21.16
N GLU A 3 30.64 -12.12 21.36
CA GLU A 3 30.51 -13.48 20.85
C GLU A 3 29.23 -14.08 21.41
N ILE A 4 28.27 -14.34 20.53
CA ILE A 4 27.07 -15.09 20.89
C ILE A 4 27.53 -16.56 21.02
N GLY A 5 27.93 -16.93 22.23
CA GLY A 5 28.33 -18.28 22.61
C GLY A 5 27.17 -19.25 22.49
N PHE A 6 26.96 -19.81 21.30
CA PHE A 6 26.13 -20.99 21.12
C PHE A 6 27.02 -22.24 21.30
N LEU A 7 27.02 -22.76 22.52
CA LEU A 7 27.67 -24.02 22.93
C LEU A 7 27.10 -25.20 22.14
N TRP A 8 27.62 -25.45 20.95
CA TRP A 8 27.45 -26.72 20.25
C TRP A 8 28.66 -27.60 20.52
N THR A 9 28.77 -28.13 21.74
CA THR A 9 29.76 -29.18 22.03
C THR A 9 29.35 -30.42 21.23
N GLY A 10 30.15 -30.78 20.22
CA GLY A 10 29.79 -31.68 19.12
C GLY A 10 29.42 -33.14 19.46
N ALA A 11 29.29 -33.51 20.72
CA ALA A 11 28.99 -34.87 21.16
C ALA A 11 27.48 -35.26 21.08
N ASP A 12 26.56 -34.29 21.10
CA ASP A 12 25.10 -34.56 21.20
C ASP A 12 24.23 -34.03 20.05
N MET A 13 24.82 -33.52 18.96
CA MET A 13 24.02 -33.13 17.80
C MET A 13 23.50 -34.37 17.05
N ASP A 14 22.17 -34.54 16.99
CA ASP A 14 21.56 -35.52 16.09
C ASP A 14 21.91 -35.19 14.63
N ARG A 15 21.93 -36.21 13.77
CA ARG A 15 22.20 -36.10 12.32
C ARG A 15 21.38 -35.01 11.64
N LYS A 16 20.15 -34.76 12.11
CA LYS A 16 19.26 -33.72 11.59
C LYS A 16 19.75 -32.30 11.88
N ASP A 17 20.40 -32.07 13.02
CA ASP A 17 20.95 -30.76 13.38
C ASP A 17 22.22 -30.47 12.59
N ARG A 18 23.12 -31.46 12.42
CA ARG A 18 24.28 -31.32 11.53
C ARG A 18 23.89 -30.96 10.10
N HIS A 19 22.90 -31.67 9.55
CA HIS A 19 22.43 -31.36 8.19
C HIS A 19 21.82 -29.96 8.10
N TRP A 20 21.09 -29.51 9.12
CA TRP A 20 20.53 -28.16 9.13
C TRP A 20 21.61 -27.08 9.11
N VAL A 21 22.68 -27.25 9.90
CA VAL A 21 23.82 -26.32 9.92
C VAL A 21 24.52 -26.25 8.56
N VAL A 22 24.74 -27.38 7.89
CA VAL A 22 25.32 -27.41 6.53
C VAL A 22 24.45 -26.61 5.55
N MET A 23 23.13 -26.82 5.55
CA MET A 23 22.22 -26.09 4.67
C MET A 23 22.15 -24.58 4.99
N PHE A 24 22.36 -24.21 6.25
CA PHE A 24 22.43 -22.82 6.67
C PHE A 24 23.72 -22.14 6.18
N GLU A 25 24.85 -22.85 6.20
CA GLU A 25 26.10 -22.37 5.60
C GLU A 25 25.97 -22.22 4.07
N GLU A 26 25.38 -23.18 3.37
CA GLU A 26 25.08 -23.05 1.93
C GLU A 26 24.17 -21.83 1.64
N LEU A 27 23.22 -21.52 2.52
CA LEU A 27 22.37 -20.34 2.39
C LEU A 27 23.19 -19.04 2.55
N LYS A 28 24.19 -19.00 3.44
CA LYS A 28 25.09 -17.86 3.59
C LYS A 28 25.93 -17.66 2.33
N GLU A 29 26.46 -18.73 1.75
CA GLU A 29 27.20 -18.68 0.48
C GLU A 29 26.31 -18.20 -0.67
N TYR A 30 25.08 -18.70 -0.74
CA TYR A 30 24.09 -18.23 -1.71
C TYR A 30 23.81 -16.74 -1.54
N LYS A 31 23.66 -16.25 -0.30
CA LYS A 31 23.47 -14.82 -0.02
C LYS A 31 24.70 -14.01 -0.42
N ALA A 32 25.92 -14.49 -0.15
CA ALA A 32 27.14 -13.80 -0.52
C ALA A 32 27.27 -13.63 -2.04
N THR A 33 26.84 -14.64 -2.80
CA THR A 33 26.90 -14.63 -4.27
C THR A 33 25.74 -13.87 -4.94
N HIS A 34 24.54 -13.92 -4.37
CA HIS A 34 23.32 -13.34 -4.98
C HIS A 34 22.79 -12.08 -4.28
N GLY A 35 23.37 -11.69 -3.14
CA GLY A 35 22.95 -10.57 -2.32
C GLY A 35 21.66 -10.79 -1.52
N HIS A 36 21.04 -11.98 -1.58
CA HIS A 36 19.76 -12.25 -0.91
C HIS A 36 19.54 -13.74 -0.58
N CYS A 37 18.63 -14.04 0.36
CA CYS A 37 18.23 -15.40 0.73
C CYS A 37 17.01 -15.95 -0.07
N LYS A 38 16.70 -15.35 -1.22
CA LYS A 38 15.55 -15.74 -2.07
C LYS A 38 15.91 -16.90 -3.01
N VAL A 39 16.18 -18.07 -2.44
CA VAL A 39 16.58 -19.27 -3.19
C VAL A 39 15.37 -19.90 -3.93
N PRO A 40 15.39 -20.04 -5.27
CA PRO A 40 14.38 -20.76 -6.03
C PRO A 40 14.40 -22.28 -5.77
N ILE A 41 13.25 -22.96 -5.92
CA ILE A 41 13.16 -24.43 -5.76
C ILE A 41 14.07 -25.19 -6.73
N LYS A 42 14.32 -24.62 -7.92
CA LYS A 42 15.19 -25.21 -8.95
C LYS A 42 16.67 -25.28 -8.55
N GLU A 43 17.10 -24.57 -7.50
CA GLU A 43 18.44 -24.68 -6.90
C GLU A 43 18.60 -25.95 -6.04
N GLY A 44 17.96 -27.05 -6.47
CA GLY A 44 18.08 -28.37 -5.86
C GLY A 44 17.73 -28.43 -4.37
N THR A 45 18.66 -28.98 -3.59
CA THR A 45 18.47 -29.28 -2.17
C THR A 45 18.27 -28.01 -1.34
N LEU A 46 19.03 -26.95 -1.60
CA LEU A 46 18.92 -25.67 -0.89
C LEU A 46 17.56 -25.01 -1.12
N GLY A 47 17.06 -25.00 -2.36
CA GLY A 47 15.74 -24.46 -2.68
C GLY A 47 14.60 -25.17 -1.93
N ARG A 48 14.65 -26.51 -1.85
CA ARG A 48 13.66 -27.31 -1.10
C ARG A 48 13.77 -27.11 0.41
N TRP A 49 15.00 -27.02 0.93
CA TRP A 49 15.24 -26.75 2.34
C TRP A 49 14.72 -25.38 2.76
N VAL A 50 15.01 -24.33 1.99
CA VAL A 50 14.51 -22.96 2.20
C VAL A 50 12.97 -22.91 2.19
N LYS A 51 12.32 -23.62 1.25
CA LYS A 51 10.85 -23.76 1.24
C LYS A 51 10.32 -24.41 2.53
N THR A 52 11.05 -25.43 3.02
CA THR A 52 10.69 -26.16 4.25
C THR A 52 10.81 -25.27 5.49
N GLN A 53 11.87 -24.47 5.61
CA GLN A 53 12.03 -23.52 6.72
C GLN A 53 10.88 -22.52 6.78
N ARG A 54 10.48 -21.95 5.63
CA ARG A 54 9.32 -21.04 5.55
C ARG A 54 8.02 -21.72 5.98
N ARG A 55 7.79 -22.97 5.55
CA ARG A 55 6.61 -23.74 5.98
C ARG A 55 6.60 -23.94 7.49
N MET A 56 7.71 -24.41 8.07
CA MET A 56 7.82 -24.68 9.51
C MET A 56 7.59 -23.41 10.34
N TYR A 57 8.12 -22.27 9.89
CA TYR A 57 7.87 -20.97 10.52
C TYR A 57 6.38 -20.61 10.49
N THR A 58 5.72 -20.73 9.34
CA THR A 58 4.28 -20.41 9.23
C THR A 58 3.36 -21.34 10.02
N THR A 59 3.78 -22.59 10.25
CA THR A 59 3.02 -23.56 11.05
C THR A 59 3.39 -23.53 12.53
N GLY A 60 4.27 -22.62 12.96
CA GLY A 60 4.71 -22.52 14.36
C GLY A 60 5.59 -23.68 14.85
N ASN A 61 6.15 -24.47 13.93
CA ASN A 61 6.92 -25.69 14.23
C ASN A 61 8.44 -25.51 14.06
N LEU A 62 8.89 -24.30 13.75
CA LEU A 62 10.32 -24.02 13.63
C LEU A 62 10.91 -23.75 15.01
N ARG A 63 12.00 -24.44 15.34
CA ARG A 63 12.74 -24.19 16.59
C ARG A 63 13.25 -22.74 16.61
N ARG A 64 13.24 -22.14 17.80
CA ARG A 64 13.61 -20.73 18.02
C ARG A 64 15.05 -20.40 17.63
N ASP A 65 16.00 -21.27 17.99
CA ASP A 65 17.40 -21.13 17.60
C ASP A 65 17.59 -21.04 16.07
N ARG A 66 16.90 -21.91 15.32
CA ARG A 66 16.92 -21.91 13.85
C ARG A 66 16.27 -20.67 13.25
N GLN A 67 15.23 -20.15 13.89
CA GLN A 67 14.61 -18.89 13.50
C GLN A 67 15.60 -17.73 13.68
N GLU A 68 16.21 -17.60 14.86
CA GLU A 68 17.18 -16.55 15.18
C GLU A 68 18.39 -16.60 14.24
N MET A 69 18.90 -17.80 13.93
CA MET A 69 19.98 -17.96 12.94
C MET A 69 19.58 -17.49 11.54
N LEU A 70 18.38 -17.85 11.06
CA LEU A 70 17.89 -17.40 9.75
C LEU A 70 17.65 -15.88 9.73
N GLU A 71 17.16 -15.30 10.82
CA GLU A 71 16.99 -13.86 10.95
C GLU A 71 18.33 -13.11 10.97
N SER A 72 19.37 -13.68 11.59
CA SER A 72 20.72 -13.08 11.61
C SER A 72 21.31 -12.85 10.22
N VAL A 73 20.91 -13.66 9.24
CA VAL A 73 21.32 -13.52 7.84
C VAL A 73 20.31 -12.73 6.99
N GLY A 74 19.32 -12.07 7.60
CA GLY A 74 18.30 -11.28 6.91
C GLY A 74 17.33 -12.13 6.09
N PHE A 75 17.01 -13.35 6.55
CA PHE A 75 16.12 -14.25 5.84
C PHE A 75 14.66 -13.75 5.87
N ILE A 76 14.06 -13.61 4.68
CA ILE A 76 12.67 -13.16 4.54
C ILE A 76 11.73 -14.38 4.55
N TRP A 77 10.90 -14.46 5.60
CA TRP A 77 9.95 -15.56 5.83
C TRP A 77 8.78 -15.58 4.84
N ARG A 78 8.18 -14.42 4.56
CA ARG A 78 7.01 -14.30 3.70
C ARG A 78 7.41 -13.85 2.29
N LEU A 79 7.65 -14.82 1.42
CA LEU A 79 7.76 -14.57 -0.02
C LEU A 79 6.38 -14.67 -0.68
N LYS A 80 5.52 -13.65 -0.55
CA LYS A 80 4.32 -13.57 -1.40
C LYS A 80 4.68 -12.99 -2.76
N SER A 81 5.26 -13.86 -3.60
CA SER A 81 5.22 -13.91 -5.08
C SER A 81 6.53 -14.45 -5.67
N PHE A 82 6.73 -15.77 -5.59
CA PHE A 82 7.47 -16.47 -6.65
C PHE A 82 6.43 -17.11 -7.57
N SER A 83 5.84 -16.31 -8.46
CA SER A 83 5.52 -16.84 -9.78
C SER A 83 6.75 -16.61 -10.65
N PRO A 84 7.25 -17.61 -11.39
CA PRO A 84 8.43 -17.48 -12.22
C PRO A 84 8.17 -16.37 -13.23
N LYS A 85 9.09 -15.39 -13.30
CA LYS A 85 9.27 -14.36 -14.34
C LYS A 85 8.11 -14.23 -15.35
N ASP A 86 7.41 -13.10 -15.24
CA ASP A 86 6.58 -12.52 -16.30
C ASP A 86 5.35 -13.32 -16.72
N ASN A 87 4.32 -13.38 -15.85
CA ASN A 87 2.96 -13.42 -16.38
C ASN A 87 2.72 -12.06 -17.08
N PRO A 88 2.60 -12.02 -18.42
CA PRO A 88 2.45 -10.78 -19.18
C PRO A 88 1.18 -10.02 -18.78
N GLU A 89 0.12 -10.73 -18.40
CA GLU A 89 -1.15 -10.15 -17.96
C GLU A 89 -0.99 -9.43 -16.62
N GLN A 90 -0.25 -10.00 -15.66
CA GLN A 90 0.01 -9.33 -14.38
C GLN A 90 0.94 -8.14 -14.53
N LYS A 91 1.85 -8.17 -15.51
CA LYS A 91 2.66 -7.01 -15.87
C LYS A 91 1.79 -5.92 -16.50
N ALA A 92 0.95 -6.28 -17.47
CA ALA A 92 0.04 -5.37 -18.15
C ALA A 92 -0.95 -4.71 -17.17
N LEU A 93 -1.55 -5.49 -16.25
CA LEU A 93 -2.43 -4.95 -15.22
C LEU A 93 -1.71 -3.96 -14.30
N TRP A 94 -0.46 -4.26 -13.92
CA TRP A 94 0.32 -3.35 -13.09
C TRP A 94 0.71 -2.07 -13.85
N ASP A 95 1.14 -2.19 -15.10
CA ASP A 95 1.51 -1.05 -15.95
C ASP A 95 0.27 -0.16 -16.26
N SER A 96 -0.92 -0.76 -16.41
CA SER A 96 -2.19 -0.04 -16.55
C SER A 96 -2.50 0.80 -15.31
N GLN A 97 -2.42 0.21 -14.11
CA GLN A 97 -2.66 0.93 -12.86
C GLN A 97 -1.60 2.00 -12.59
N PHE A 98 -0.34 1.76 -12.96
CA PHE A 98 0.72 2.78 -12.90
C PHE A 98 0.42 3.96 -13.83
N SER A 99 -0.11 3.69 -15.02
CA SER A 99 -0.52 4.74 -15.97
C SER A 99 -1.70 5.55 -15.42
N ALA A 100 -2.67 4.90 -14.79
CA ALA A 100 -3.77 5.57 -14.11
C ALA A 100 -3.28 6.45 -12.94
N LEU A 101 -2.31 5.98 -12.16
CA LEU A 101 -1.68 6.78 -11.11
C LEU A 101 -0.95 8.01 -11.66
N SER A 102 -0.25 7.84 -12.79
CA SER A 102 0.46 8.95 -13.44
C SER A 102 -0.51 10.04 -13.89
N LYS A 103 -1.61 9.64 -14.55
CA LYS A 103 -2.70 10.56 -14.93
C LYS A 103 -3.32 11.24 -13.70
N PHE A 104 -3.57 10.48 -12.63
CA PHE A 104 -4.10 11.05 -11.38
C PHE A 104 -3.15 12.11 -10.81
N LYS A 105 -1.84 11.87 -10.82
CA LYS A 105 -0.84 12.84 -10.40
C LYS A 105 -0.86 14.09 -11.27
N ASP A 106 -0.97 13.95 -12.59
CA ASP A 106 -1.02 15.10 -13.50
C ASP A 106 -2.28 15.95 -13.26
N GLU A 107 -3.41 15.32 -12.93
CA GLU A 107 -4.68 16.01 -12.64
C GLU A 107 -4.75 16.65 -11.24
N HIS A 108 -4.15 16.02 -10.24
CA HIS A 108 -4.30 16.39 -8.81
C HIS A 108 -3.02 16.91 -8.17
N GLY A 109 -1.88 16.85 -8.86
CA GLY A 109 -0.56 17.27 -8.38
C GLY A 109 0.12 16.30 -7.41
N HIS A 110 -0.53 15.21 -7.00
CA HIS A 110 -0.01 14.29 -5.98
C HIS A 110 -0.39 12.82 -6.26
N THR A 111 0.31 11.86 -5.65
CA THR A 111 -0.01 10.42 -5.75
C THR A 111 -0.85 9.88 -4.59
N ARG A 112 -1.48 10.76 -3.80
CA ARG A 112 -2.31 10.41 -2.63
C ARG A 112 -3.72 10.01 -3.08
N VAL A 113 -3.87 8.79 -3.57
CA VAL A 113 -5.19 8.25 -3.98
C VAL A 113 -5.91 7.64 -2.76
N PRO A 114 -7.12 8.12 -2.39
CA PRO A 114 -7.89 7.54 -1.30
C PRO A 114 -8.36 6.11 -1.63
N CYS A 115 -8.23 5.17 -0.69
CA CYS A 115 -8.71 3.79 -0.87
C CYS A 115 -10.16 3.57 -0.39
N ARG A 116 -10.71 4.51 0.39
CA ARG A 116 -12.09 4.53 0.89
C ARG A 116 -12.80 5.78 0.40
N GLY A 117 -14.12 5.72 0.21
CA GLY A 117 -14.97 6.85 -0.21
C GLY A 117 -14.83 7.30 -1.66
N TYR A 118 -13.73 7.01 -2.36
CA TYR A 118 -13.57 7.40 -3.76
C TYR A 118 -14.15 6.35 -4.71
N LEU A 119 -15.42 6.53 -5.12
CA LEU A 119 -16.13 5.58 -5.98
C LEU A 119 -15.62 5.57 -7.43
N GLU A 120 -15.21 6.72 -7.97
CA GLU A 120 -14.78 6.87 -9.37
C GLU A 120 -13.46 6.14 -9.68
N ASN A 121 -12.50 6.04 -8.74
CA ASN A 121 -11.27 5.24 -8.93
C ASN A 121 -10.93 4.38 -7.70
N ARG A 122 -11.92 3.67 -7.17
CA ARG A 122 -11.74 2.78 -6.01
C ARG A 122 -10.63 1.74 -6.24
N GLU A 123 -10.54 1.20 -7.45
CA GLU A 123 -9.52 0.21 -7.81
C GLU A 123 -8.10 0.78 -7.71
N LEU A 124 -7.89 2.01 -8.19
CA LEU A 124 -6.60 2.69 -8.11
C LEU A 124 -6.21 2.97 -6.66
N GLY A 125 -7.16 3.40 -5.82
CA GLY A 125 -6.95 3.62 -4.39
C GLY A 125 -6.54 2.35 -3.65
N ILE A 126 -7.23 1.23 -3.92
CA ILE A 126 -6.86 -0.09 -3.40
C ILE A 126 -5.47 -0.50 -3.89
N TRP A 127 -5.15 -0.25 -5.17
CA TRP A 127 -3.85 -0.56 -5.74
C TRP A 127 -2.73 0.24 -5.05
N VAL A 128 -2.87 1.57 -4.92
CA VAL A 128 -1.92 2.46 -4.25
C VAL A 128 -1.68 2.02 -2.80
N HIS A 129 -2.75 1.72 -2.05
CA HIS A 129 -2.65 1.20 -0.70
C HIS A 129 -1.85 -0.12 -0.64
N ASN A 130 -2.13 -1.03 -1.57
CA ASN A 130 -1.39 -2.30 -1.66
C ASN A 130 0.10 -2.11 -2.00
N GLN A 131 0.46 -1.10 -2.79
CA GLN A 131 1.86 -0.79 -3.09
C GLN A 131 2.61 -0.32 -1.84
N ARG A 132 2.01 0.57 -1.04
CA ARG A 132 2.58 1.01 0.25
C ARG A 132 2.75 -0.15 1.22
N ARG A 133 1.70 -0.96 1.40
CA ARG A 133 1.74 -2.17 2.24
C ARG A 133 2.85 -3.13 1.81
N ARG A 134 2.98 -3.38 0.49
CA ARG A 134 4.02 -4.26 -0.06
C ARG A 134 5.43 -3.71 0.12
N ASN A 135 5.62 -2.39 0.05
CA ASN A 135 6.91 -1.76 0.34
C ASN A 135 7.28 -1.90 1.82
N LYS A 136 6.33 -1.64 2.74
CA LYS A 136 6.50 -1.83 4.19
C LYS A 136 6.82 -3.29 4.56
N GLU A 137 6.19 -4.24 3.89
CA GLU A 137 6.45 -5.68 4.07
C GLU A 137 7.73 -6.17 3.36
N GLY A 138 8.45 -5.31 2.63
CA GLY A 138 9.64 -5.68 1.86
C GLY A 138 9.37 -6.64 0.68
N THR A 139 8.11 -6.74 0.25
CA THR A 139 7.65 -7.66 -0.80
C THR A 139 7.46 -7.00 -2.17
N LEU A 140 7.53 -5.67 -2.25
CA LEU A 140 7.45 -4.95 -3.52
C LEU A 140 8.68 -5.20 -4.38
N ARG A 141 8.47 -5.51 -5.67
CA ARG A 141 9.56 -5.67 -6.64
C ARG A 141 10.34 -4.35 -6.82
N LEU A 142 11.66 -4.45 -6.93
CA LEU A 142 12.55 -3.28 -7.07
C LEU A 142 12.26 -2.48 -8.34
N ASP A 143 11.93 -3.13 -9.47
CA ASP A 143 11.57 -2.43 -10.71
C ASP A 143 10.30 -1.59 -10.55
N ARG A 144 9.31 -2.11 -9.82
CA ARG A 144 8.05 -1.40 -9.52
C ARG A 144 8.28 -0.26 -8.53
N LYS A 145 9.11 -0.49 -7.50
CA LYS A 145 9.52 0.55 -6.56
C LYS A 145 10.23 1.69 -7.30
N GLY A 146 11.23 1.38 -8.12
CA GLY A 146 11.95 2.39 -8.90
C GLY A 146 11.05 3.18 -9.85
N LYS A 147 10.07 2.55 -10.51
CA LYS A 147 9.06 3.26 -11.32
C LYS A 147 8.22 4.24 -10.49
N LEU A 148 7.80 3.83 -9.29
CA LEU A 148 7.00 4.66 -8.38
C LEU A 148 7.84 5.81 -7.78
N ASP A 149 9.08 5.54 -7.39
CA ASP A 149 10.00 6.57 -6.89
C ASP A 149 10.23 7.66 -7.96
N LYS A 150 10.36 7.26 -9.23
CA LYS A 150 10.59 8.18 -10.35
C LYS A 150 9.46 9.18 -10.58
N ILE A 151 8.23 8.85 -10.18
CA ILE A 151 7.09 9.77 -10.25
C ILE A 151 6.87 10.55 -8.94
N GLY A 152 7.76 10.40 -7.95
CA GLY A 152 7.63 11.04 -6.64
C GLY A 152 6.54 10.41 -5.79
N PHE A 153 6.35 9.09 -5.87
CA PHE A 153 5.31 8.39 -5.11
C PHE A 153 5.52 8.50 -3.60
N THR A 154 4.52 9.02 -2.89
CA THR A 154 4.55 9.11 -1.42
C THR A 154 4.26 7.75 -0.78
N TRP A 155 5.29 7.17 -0.13
CA TRP A 155 5.22 5.87 0.55
C TRP A 155 4.57 5.93 1.92
N ASP A 156 4.86 6.97 2.70
CA ASP A 156 4.34 7.16 4.05
C ASP A 156 3.05 7.98 4.01
N CYS A 157 1.92 7.35 4.32
CA CYS A 157 0.61 8.00 4.31
C CYS A 157 -0.07 8.08 5.68
N ASP A 158 0.53 7.50 6.71
CA ASP A 158 -0.06 7.44 8.05
C ASP A 158 0.35 8.67 8.89
N GLU A 159 1.59 9.20 8.74
CA GLU A 159 2.06 10.40 9.46
C GLU A 159 1.74 11.73 8.74
N ILE A 160 1.44 11.70 7.44
CA ILE A 160 1.19 12.89 6.62
C ILE A 160 -0.31 13.06 6.30
N TYR A 161 -1.18 12.40 7.07
CA TYR A 161 -2.63 12.55 6.94
C TYR A 161 -3.13 13.79 7.68
N GLU A 162 -2.56 14.09 8.86
CA GLU A 162 -2.95 15.24 9.70
C GLU A 162 -2.48 16.57 9.10
N GLU A 163 -1.18 16.71 8.80
CA GLU A 163 -0.60 17.94 8.26
C GLU A 163 -1.20 18.30 6.90
N SER A 164 -1.38 17.31 6.02
CA SER A 164 -2.00 17.54 4.72
C SER A 164 -3.51 17.81 4.81
N TRP A 165 -4.20 17.31 5.83
CA TRP A 165 -5.60 17.66 6.06
C TRP A 165 -5.72 19.09 6.58
N LEU A 166 -4.90 19.49 7.55
CA LEU A 166 -4.87 20.84 8.12
C LEU A 166 -4.48 21.89 7.07
N GLU A 167 -3.49 21.62 6.22
CA GLU A 167 -3.12 22.53 5.12
C GLU A 167 -4.27 22.77 4.13
N ASN A 168 -5.01 21.72 3.78
CA ASN A 168 -6.16 21.83 2.88
C ASN A 168 -7.35 22.51 3.58
N TYR A 169 -7.55 22.24 4.87
CA TYR A 169 -8.54 22.92 5.70
C TYR A 169 -8.24 24.41 5.80
N GLU A 170 -7.00 24.82 6.09
CA GLU A 170 -6.61 26.23 6.18
C GLU A 170 -6.75 26.94 4.82
N GLN A 171 -6.41 26.28 3.72
CA GLN A 171 -6.68 26.81 2.37
C GLN A 171 -8.17 26.98 2.10
N LEU A 172 -9.00 25.99 2.47
CA LEU A 172 -10.45 26.06 2.31
C LEU A 172 -11.04 27.17 3.19
N LYS A 173 -10.65 27.24 4.46
CA LYS A 173 -11.02 28.29 5.42
C LYS A 173 -10.65 29.66 4.89
N HIS A 174 -9.46 29.81 4.30
CA HIS A 174 -9.05 31.05 3.66
C HIS A 174 -9.95 31.40 2.47
N CYS A 175 -10.29 30.44 1.61
CA CYS A 175 -11.22 30.64 0.51
C CYS A 175 -12.61 31.10 1.00
N TYR A 176 -13.14 30.49 2.05
CA TYR A 176 -14.44 30.85 2.65
C TYR A 176 -14.39 32.24 3.28
N ALA A 177 -13.37 32.52 4.11
CA ALA A 177 -13.20 33.81 4.77
C ALA A 177 -13.03 34.98 3.80
N LYS A 178 -12.35 34.76 2.67
CA LYS A 178 -12.11 35.78 1.63
C LYS A 178 -13.07 35.71 0.45
N LYS A 179 -14.04 34.79 0.47
CA LYS A 179 -14.97 34.49 -0.65
C LYS A 179 -14.23 34.29 -1.99
N LEU A 180 -13.08 33.62 -1.94
CA LEU A 180 -12.25 33.34 -3.11
C LEU A 180 -12.70 32.05 -3.82
N ALA A 181 -12.50 32.00 -5.13
CA ALA A 181 -12.71 30.79 -5.88
C ALA A 181 -11.72 29.70 -5.44
N MET A 182 -12.25 28.53 -5.11
CA MET A 182 -11.41 27.36 -4.80
C MET A 182 -10.69 26.88 -6.06
N GLY A 183 -9.37 26.73 -5.96
CA GLY A 183 -8.56 26.03 -6.97
C GLY A 183 -9.00 24.56 -7.11
N LYS A 184 -8.67 23.93 -8.26
CA LYS A 184 -9.05 22.54 -8.55
C LYS A 184 -8.73 21.55 -7.40
N PRO A 185 -7.55 21.63 -6.74
CA PRO A 185 -7.22 20.71 -5.65
C PRO A 185 -8.15 20.85 -4.43
N ILE A 186 -8.42 22.07 -3.98
CA ILE A 186 -9.27 22.34 -2.80
C ILE A 186 -10.73 22.02 -3.07
N ARG A 187 -11.22 22.32 -4.28
CA ARG A 187 -12.59 21.97 -4.69
C ARG A 187 -12.81 20.45 -4.69
N TRP A 188 -11.82 19.70 -5.18
CA TRP A 188 -11.86 18.25 -5.16
C TRP A 188 -11.77 17.69 -3.74
N TRP A 189 -10.87 18.24 -2.92
CA TRP A 189 -10.74 17.86 -1.51
C TRP A 189 -12.06 18.06 -0.74
N ALA A 190 -12.71 19.22 -0.93
CA ALA A 190 -14.04 19.51 -0.40
C ALA A 190 -15.11 18.50 -0.87
N LYS A 191 -15.12 18.12 -2.15
CA LYS A 191 -16.02 17.05 -2.67
C LYS A 191 -15.84 15.76 -1.87
N ASN A 192 -14.61 15.35 -1.58
CA ASN A 192 -14.35 14.13 -0.83
C ASN A 192 -14.75 14.19 0.63
N GLN A 193 -14.59 15.34 1.30
CA GLN A 193 -15.07 15.49 2.68
C GLN A 193 -16.58 15.20 2.76
N ARG A 194 -17.35 15.68 1.78
CA ARG A 194 -18.80 15.38 1.69
C ARG A 194 -19.07 13.89 1.54
N THR A 195 -18.29 13.21 0.71
CA THR A 195 -18.40 11.76 0.56
C THR A 195 -18.03 11.01 1.84
N PHE A 196 -17.03 11.47 2.59
CA PHE A 196 -16.65 10.90 3.89
C PHE A 196 -17.73 11.13 4.95
N CYS A 197 -18.37 12.29 4.95
CA CYS A 197 -19.51 12.55 5.82
C CYS A 197 -20.70 11.64 5.47
N ALA A 198 -21.04 11.53 4.19
CA ALA A 198 -22.16 10.72 3.70
C ALA A 198 -21.99 9.21 3.97
N ASN A 199 -20.75 8.70 4.03
CA ASN A 199 -20.47 7.29 4.29
C ASN A 199 -20.04 7.00 5.73
N GLY A 200 -20.14 7.98 6.64
CA GLY A 200 -19.80 7.84 8.05
C GLY A 200 -18.31 7.58 8.34
N SER A 201 -17.43 7.84 7.37
CA SER A 201 -15.98 7.63 7.54
C SER A 201 -15.22 8.93 7.84
N LEU A 202 -15.92 10.06 7.98
CA LEU A 202 -15.33 11.32 8.43
C LEU A 202 -15.27 11.36 9.96
N GLU A 203 -14.10 11.68 10.51
CA GLU A 203 -13.92 11.84 11.96
C GLU A 203 -14.76 13.02 12.49
N PRO A 204 -15.43 12.86 13.66
CA PRO A 204 -16.29 13.91 14.21
C PRO A 204 -15.61 15.26 14.39
N GLU A 205 -14.35 15.27 14.82
CA GLU A 205 -13.55 16.47 15.05
C GLU A 205 -13.30 17.24 13.75
N ARG A 206 -13.05 16.52 12.65
CA ARG A 206 -12.85 17.09 11.31
C ARG A 206 -14.15 17.63 10.72
N LYS A 207 -15.27 16.97 10.99
CA LYS A 207 -16.60 17.49 10.64
C LYS A 207 -16.88 18.80 11.38
N ALA A 208 -16.60 18.87 12.68
CA ALA A 208 -16.80 20.08 13.48
C ALA A 208 -15.99 21.28 12.96
N LEU A 209 -14.74 21.08 12.55
CA LEU A 209 -13.91 22.15 11.95
C LEU A 209 -14.49 22.66 10.63
N LEU A 210 -15.03 21.77 9.79
CA LEU A 210 -15.68 22.16 8.54
C LEU A 210 -17.01 22.87 8.80
N ASP A 211 -17.78 22.43 9.80
CA ASP A 211 -19.00 23.11 10.24
C ASP A 211 -18.70 24.54 10.71
N GLU A 212 -17.59 24.76 11.43
CA GLU A 212 -17.16 26.08 11.94
C GLU A 212 -16.95 27.11 10.82
N ILE A 213 -16.40 26.69 9.68
CA ILE A 213 -16.17 27.59 8.53
C ILE A 213 -17.41 27.77 7.65
N GLY A 214 -18.55 27.18 8.03
CA GLY A 214 -19.80 27.19 7.25
C GLY A 214 -19.73 26.31 6.00
N PHE A 215 -18.99 25.20 6.05
CA PHE A 215 -18.84 24.30 4.92
C PHE A 215 -20.16 23.64 4.53
N GLU A 216 -20.57 23.80 3.28
CA GLU A 216 -21.81 23.24 2.76
C GLU A 216 -21.64 21.76 2.39
N TRP A 217 -22.38 20.89 3.08
CA TRP A 217 -22.28 19.44 2.93
C TRP A 217 -23.04 18.83 1.75
N TRP A 218 -23.93 19.61 1.10
CA TRP A 218 -25.06 19.14 0.27
C TRP A 218 -25.85 18.02 0.96
N GLU A 219 -27.00 18.35 1.53
CA GLU A 219 -28.03 17.32 1.70
C GLU A 219 -28.60 17.04 0.31
N ARG A 220 -28.64 15.76 -0.09
CA ARG A 220 -29.47 15.37 -1.23
C ARG A 220 -30.88 15.82 -0.86
N PRO A 221 -31.60 16.62 -1.68
CA PRO A 221 -33.01 16.82 -1.42
C PRO A 221 -33.65 15.44 -1.34
N GLU A 222 -34.39 15.16 -0.26
CA GLU A 222 -35.35 14.06 -0.26
C GLU A 222 -36.15 14.19 -1.54
N ALA A 223 -36.33 13.07 -2.24
CA ALA A 223 -36.90 13.06 -3.57
C ALA A 223 -38.32 13.64 -3.55
N GLU A 224 -38.45 14.95 -3.74
CA GLU A 224 -39.69 15.57 -4.12
C GLU A 224 -39.89 15.27 -5.60
N HIS A 225 -40.94 14.48 -5.86
CA HIS A 225 -41.57 14.37 -7.17
C HIS A 225 -41.87 15.79 -7.69
N MET A 226 -40.99 16.31 -8.54
CA MET A 226 -41.37 17.33 -9.49
C MET A 226 -42.16 16.63 -10.60
N ASP A 227 -43.48 16.61 -10.43
CA ASP A 227 -44.39 16.50 -11.56
C ASP A 227 -44.19 17.75 -12.44
N GLU A 228 -43.51 17.60 -13.56
CA GLU A 228 -43.45 18.62 -14.61
C GLU A 228 -44.68 18.47 -15.52
N ASP A 229 -45.81 19.03 -15.08
CA ASP A 229 -46.77 19.65 -15.99
C ASP A 229 -46.39 21.12 -16.11
N TYR A 230 -45.83 21.51 -17.25
CA TYR A 230 -46.13 22.81 -17.86
C TYR A 230 -45.81 22.71 -19.35
N GLY A 231 -46.88 22.67 -20.15
CA GLY A 231 -46.81 22.79 -21.58
C GLY A 231 -46.24 24.13 -22.03
N ASP A 232 -45.67 24.11 -23.23
CA ASP A 232 -45.43 25.34 -23.98
C ASP A 232 -45.86 25.14 -25.43
N ASN A 233 -46.94 25.84 -25.78
CA ASN A 233 -47.37 26.08 -27.14
C ASN A 233 -46.42 27.13 -27.73
N VAL A 234 -45.61 26.78 -28.74
CA VAL A 234 -45.21 27.76 -29.75
C VAL A 234 -45.23 27.15 -31.15
N THR A 235 -46.08 27.79 -31.95
CA THR A 235 -46.28 27.76 -33.39
C THR A 235 -45.03 27.53 -34.25
N LYS A 236 -45.23 26.78 -35.35
CA LYS A 236 -44.60 27.05 -36.64
C LYS A 236 -45.53 26.61 -37.78
N THR A 237 -45.98 27.62 -38.51
CA THR A 237 -46.45 27.68 -39.92
C THR A 237 -47.03 26.44 -40.57
#